data_AF-A0A3C0VA09-F1
#
_entry.id   AF-A0A3C0VA09-F1
#
_cell.length_a   1.000
_cell.length_b   1.000
_cell.length_c   1.000
_cell.angle_alpha   90.00
_cell.angle_beta   90.00
_cell.angle_gamma   90.00
#
_symmetry.space_group_name_H-M   'P 1'
#
loop_
_entity.id
_entity.type
_entity.pdbx_description
1 polymer ?
#
loop_
_entity_poly.entity_id
_entity_poly.type
_entity_poly.pdbx_seq_one_letter_code
_entity_poly.pdbx_strand_id
1 'polypeptide(L)'
;FRGLMCRIVEHTLRDRRDWWTARRRALSRERPLGADTVLDLDAPRAPGPDPAEEAARREWEAWIRLGMELLDAGEREVIVLRKWEGRDWAAVGRALGCSEDAARMRFNRAMASLADAVHALRAGAMPAAADDAAAGDAGGGDGRE
;
A
#
# COMPACT_ATOMS: atom_id res chain seq x y z
N PHE A 1 0.36 -18.24 12.18
CA PHE A 1 1.22 -17.90 11.03
C PHE A 1 1.65 -16.42 11.01
N ARG A 2 0.73 -15.44 10.99
CA ARG A 2 1.05 -13.99 11.03
C ARG A 2 1.97 -13.55 12.19
N GLY A 3 1.73 -14.06 13.41
CA GLY A 3 2.55 -13.69 14.59
C GLY A 3 4.01 -14.14 14.51
N LEU A 4 4.30 -15.25 13.83
CA LEU A 4 5.67 -15.73 13.62
C LEU A 4 6.40 -14.83 12.61
N MET A 5 5.72 -14.46 11.52
CA MET A 5 6.27 -13.56 10.50
C MET A 5 6.56 -12.17 11.06
N CYS A 6 5.65 -11.58 11.85
CA CYS A 6 5.91 -10.27 12.49
C CYS A 6 7.14 -10.31 13.39
N ARG A 7 7.36 -11.39 14.15
CA ARG A 7 8.53 -11.54 15.03
C ARG A 7 9.83 -11.74 14.24
N ILE A 8 9.80 -12.50 13.15
CA ILE A 8 10.96 -12.68 12.26
C ILE A 8 11.32 -11.36 11.57
N VAL A 9 10.32 -10.62 11.09
CA VAL A 9 10.52 -9.29 10.48
C VAL A 9 11.02 -8.28 11.51
N GLU A 10 10.46 -8.25 12.72
CA GLU A 10 10.93 -7.36 13.79
C GLU A 10 12.38 -7.66 14.20
N HIS A 11 12.71 -8.95 14.35
CA HIS A 11 14.06 -9.40 14.70
C HIS A 11 15.07 -9.00 13.62
N THR A 12 14.74 -9.22 12.34
CA THR A 12 15.61 -8.86 11.21
C THR A 12 15.76 -7.34 11.05
N LEU A 13 14.72 -6.55 11.33
CA LEU A 13 14.80 -5.09 11.31
C LEU A 13 15.63 -4.52 12.47
N ARG A 14 15.49 -5.05 13.70
CA ARG A 14 16.31 -4.64 14.86
C ARG A 14 17.78 -5.01 14.68
N ASP A 15 18.08 -6.25 14.32
CA ASP A 15 19.47 -6.69 14.09
C ASP A 15 20.16 -5.83 13.05
N ARG A 16 19.45 -5.52 11.96
CA ARG A 16 19.97 -4.64 10.90
C ARG A 16 20.26 -3.26 11.46
N ARG A 17 19.32 -2.64 12.19
CA ARG A 17 19.48 -1.31 12.80
C ARG A 17 20.61 -1.29 13.83
N ASP A 18 20.73 -2.33 14.65
CA ASP A 18 21.71 -2.39 15.73
C ASP A 18 23.12 -2.59 15.15
N TRP A 19 23.26 -3.38 14.09
CA TRP A 19 24.49 -3.46 13.27
C TRP A 19 24.86 -2.11 12.65
N TRP A 20 23.88 -1.37 12.13
CA TRP A 20 24.08 -0.04 11.55
C TRP A 20 24.50 1.02 12.55
N THR A 21 23.85 1.04 13.71
CA THR A 21 24.19 1.99 14.77
C THR A 21 25.53 1.65 15.41
N ALA A 22 25.86 0.37 15.58
CA ALA A 22 27.20 -0.06 16.01
C ALA A 22 28.28 0.35 15.01
N ARG A 23 28.05 0.17 13.70
CA ARG A 23 28.98 0.56 12.64
C ARG A 23 29.17 2.09 12.55
N ARG A 24 28.15 2.88 12.86
CA ARG A 24 28.24 4.35 12.92
C ARG A 24 28.96 4.90 14.15
N ARG A 25 29.03 4.16 15.26
CA ARG A 25 29.66 4.62 16.52
C ARG A 25 31.18 4.44 16.57
N ALA A 26 31.81 3.93 15.52
CA ALA A 26 33.27 3.84 15.43
C ALA A 26 33.90 5.23 15.15
N LEU A 27 33.93 6.08 16.18
CA LEU A 27 34.61 7.40 16.19
C LEU A 27 36.08 7.33 15.74
N SER A 28 36.72 6.16 15.85
CA SER A 28 38.08 5.89 15.36
C SER A 28 38.22 5.87 13.83
N ARG A 29 37.13 6.07 13.06
CA ARG A 29 37.13 6.15 11.59
C ARG A 29 36.84 7.55 11.04
N GLU A 30 36.65 8.55 11.89
CA GLU A 30 36.46 9.93 11.43
C GLU A 30 37.79 10.44 10.84
N ARG A 31 37.81 10.68 9.51
CA ARG A 31 38.91 11.37 8.83
C ARG A 31 38.53 12.85 8.66
N PRO A 32 39.45 13.80 8.94
CA PRO A 32 39.20 15.21 8.66
C PRO A 32 38.93 15.38 7.15
N LEU A 33 37.89 16.14 6.82
CA LEU A 33 37.57 16.51 5.45
C LEU A 33 38.70 17.43 4.94
N GLY A 34 39.45 16.97 3.94
CA GLY A 34 40.48 17.77 3.28
C GLY A 34 39.86 18.99 2.58
N ALA A 35 40.60 20.10 2.53
CA ALA A 35 40.12 21.38 1.99
C ALA A 35 39.73 21.34 0.49
N ASP A 36 40.11 20.26 -0.21
CA ASP A 36 39.73 20.00 -1.60
C ASP A 36 38.76 18.82 -1.64
N THR A 37 37.46 19.13 -1.55
CA THR A 37 36.38 18.13 -1.54
C THR A 37 36.19 17.53 -2.93
N VAL A 38 37.07 16.62 -3.32
CA VAL A 38 36.81 15.73 -4.45
C VAL A 38 35.83 14.67 -3.96
N LEU A 39 34.63 14.66 -4.54
CA LEU A 39 33.65 13.59 -4.36
C LEU A 39 34.27 12.26 -4.82
N ASP A 40 34.60 11.39 -3.86
CA ASP A 40 35.00 10.02 -4.13
C ASP A 40 33.77 9.21 -4.60
N LEU A 41 33.59 9.12 -5.92
CA LEU A 41 32.48 8.41 -6.56
C LEU A 41 32.62 6.87 -6.44
N ASP A 42 33.81 6.39 -6.11
CA ASP A 42 34.12 4.96 -5.90
C ASP A 42 34.01 4.56 -4.41
N ALA A 43 33.62 5.50 -3.54
CA ALA A 43 33.42 5.22 -2.13
C ALA A 43 32.42 4.04 -1.96
N PRO A 44 32.77 3.02 -1.16
CA PRO A 44 31.93 1.84 -1.02
C PRO A 44 30.55 2.25 -0.50
N ARG A 45 29.54 2.01 -1.34
CA ARG A 45 28.14 2.30 -1.05
C ARG A 45 27.79 1.75 0.33
N ALA A 46 27.27 2.60 1.20
CA ALA A 46 26.71 2.13 2.46
C ALA A 46 25.65 1.07 2.13
N PRO A 47 25.73 -0.15 2.69
CA PRO A 47 24.65 -1.11 2.54
C PRO A 47 23.27 -0.48 2.88
N GLY A 48 22.23 -0.89 2.19
CA GLY A 48 20.92 -0.24 2.28
C GLY A 48 20.12 -0.53 1.02
N PRO A 49 18.79 -0.36 1.06
CA PRO A 49 17.99 -0.43 -0.16
C PRO A 49 18.53 0.57 -1.17
N ASP A 50 18.56 0.17 -2.44
CA ASP A 50 18.95 1.07 -3.51
C ASP A 50 18.03 2.30 -3.51
N PRO A 51 18.54 3.55 -3.46
CA PRO A 51 17.71 4.74 -3.49
C PRO A 51 16.79 4.79 -4.72
N ALA A 52 17.19 4.19 -5.85
CA ALA A 52 16.34 4.07 -7.02
C ALA A 52 15.15 3.12 -6.76
N GLU A 53 15.37 1.96 -6.14
CA GLU A 53 14.30 1.05 -5.72
C GLU A 53 13.35 1.69 -4.71
N GLU A 54 13.89 2.45 -3.75
CA GLU A 54 13.10 3.14 -2.74
C GLU A 54 12.25 4.27 -3.34
N ALA A 55 12.78 5.01 -4.31
CA ALA A 55 12.03 6.00 -5.07
C ALA A 55 10.91 5.34 -5.88
N ALA A 56 11.21 4.27 -6.63
CA ALA A 56 10.22 3.53 -7.40
C ALA A 56 9.09 2.98 -6.51
N ARG A 57 9.42 2.51 -5.30
CA ARG A 57 8.42 2.06 -4.32
C ARG A 57 7.50 3.19 -3.87
N ARG A 58 8.05 4.38 -3.58
CA ARG A 58 7.26 5.54 -3.16
C ARG A 58 6.35 6.05 -4.28
N GLU A 59 6.84 6.06 -5.51
CA GLU A 59 6.03 6.39 -6.69
C GLU A 59 4.87 5.40 -6.83
N TRP A 60 5.15 4.09 -6.71
CA TRP A 60 4.12 3.07 -6.77
C TRP A 60 3.06 3.22 -5.67
N GLU A 61 3.49 3.51 -4.45
CA GLU A 61 2.59 3.78 -3.32
C GLU A 61 1.72 5.03 -3.57
N ALA A 62 2.30 6.09 -4.13
CA ALA A 62 1.56 7.31 -4.48
C ALA A 62 0.47 7.02 -5.53
N TRP A 63 0.78 6.22 -6.55
CA TRP A 63 -0.21 5.82 -7.55
C TRP A 63 -1.35 5.00 -6.97
N ILE A 64 -1.05 4.03 -6.10
CA ILE A 64 -2.09 3.24 -5.43
C ILE A 64 -2.97 4.13 -4.54
N ARG A 65 -2.36 5.03 -3.76
CA ARG A 65 -3.12 5.96 -2.90
C ARG A 65 -4.07 6.83 -3.74
N LEU A 66 -3.58 7.41 -4.83
CA LEU A 66 -4.41 8.22 -5.70
C LEU A 66 -5.50 7.39 -6.40
N GLY A 67 -5.18 6.18 -6.85
CA GLY A 67 -6.15 5.23 -7.41
C GLY A 67 -7.27 4.91 -6.41
N MET A 68 -6.94 4.66 -5.15
CA MET A 68 -7.92 4.41 -4.09
C MET A 68 -8.85 5.60 -3.83
N GLU A 69 -8.40 6.83 -4.05
CA GLU A 69 -9.24 8.03 -3.91
C GLU A 69 -10.26 8.18 -5.04
N LEU A 70 -9.98 7.62 -6.22
CA LEU A 70 -10.85 7.65 -7.40
C LEU A 70 -11.91 6.55 -7.39
N LEU A 71 -11.75 5.56 -6.53
CA LEU A 71 -12.73 4.49 -6.35
C LEU A 71 -13.95 5.02 -5.59
N ASP A 72 -15.12 4.46 -5.92
CA ASP A 72 -16.32 4.70 -5.14
C ASP A 72 -16.15 4.22 -3.69
N ALA A 73 -16.96 4.78 -2.79
CA ALA A 73 -16.84 4.49 -1.35
C ALA A 73 -17.04 2.99 -1.03
N GLY A 74 -17.92 2.30 -1.76
CA GLY A 74 -18.22 0.89 -1.53
C GLY A 74 -17.11 -0.06 -2.02
N GLU A 75 -16.51 0.26 -3.16
CA GLU A 75 -15.34 -0.43 -3.72
C GLU A 75 -14.13 -0.26 -2.80
N ARG A 76 -13.90 0.96 -2.31
CA ARG A 76 -12.83 1.24 -1.35
C ARG A 76 -13.02 0.47 -0.05
N GLU A 77 -14.24 0.48 0.49
CA GLU A 77 -14.58 -0.20 1.74
C GLU A 77 -14.36 -1.72 1.64
N VAL A 78 -14.82 -2.37 0.57
CA VAL A 78 -14.64 -3.82 0.42
C VAL A 78 -13.16 -4.21 0.32
N ILE A 79 -12.33 -3.36 -0.32
CA ILE A 79 -10.88 -3.56 -0.39
C ILE A 79 -10.25 -3.45 1.01
N VAL A 80 -10.59 -2.41 1.77
CA VAL A 80 -10.06 -2.19 3.12
C VAL A 80 -10.42 -3.35 4.05
N LEU A 81 -11.70 -3.74 4.11
CA LEU A 81 -12.16 -4.84 4.95
C LEU A 81 -11.44 -6.16 4.63
N ARG A 82 -11.18 -6.42 3.35
CA ARG A 82 -10.57 -7.68 2.93
C ARG A 82 -9.04 -7.69 3.02
N LYS A 83 -8.36 -6.64 2.55
CA LYS A 83 -6.90 -6.60 2.42
C LYS A 83 -6.20 -6.03 3.63
N TRP A 84 -6.79 -5.01 4.27
CA TRP A 84 -6.20 -4.36 5.43
C TRP A 84 -6.62 -5.06 6.72
N GLU A 85 -7.92 -5.22 6.93
CA GLU A 85 -8.46 -5.85 8.14
C GLU A 85 -8.40 -7.38 8.09
N GLY A 86 -8.35 -7.97 6.90
CA GLY A 86 -8.23 -9.41 6.72
C GLY A 86 -9.48 -10.20 7.07
N ARG A 87 -10.67 -9.57 7.01
CA ARG A 87 -11.95 -10.23 7.29
C ARG A 87 -12.25 -11.34 6.29
N ASP A 88 -13.02 -12.34 6.73
CA ASP A 88 -13.56 -13.37 5.84
C ASP A 88 -14.76 -12.83 5.03
N TRP A 89 -15.16 -13.54 3.98
CA TRP A 89 -16.21 -13.07 3.08
C TRP A 89 -17.58 -12.96 3.76
N ALA A 90 -17.87 -13.82 4.74
CA ALA A 90 -19.11 -13.75 5.49
C ALA A 90 -19.17 -12.48 6.37
N ALA A 91 -18.06 -12.09 7.01
CA ALA A 91 -17.94 -10.87 7.79
C ALA A 91 -17.94 -9.61 6.92
N VAL A 92 -17.32 -9.67 5.73
CA VAL A 92 -17.39 -8.59 4.74
C VAL A 92 -18.83 -8.42 4.24
N GLY A 93 -19.51 -9.51 3.87
CA GLY A 93 -20.91 -9.48 3.46
C GLY A 93 -21.83 -8.89 4.52
N ARG A 94 -21.67 -9.31 5.79
CA ARG A 94 -22.42 -8.72 6.91
C ARG A 94 -22.15 -7.22 7.09
N ALA A 95 -20.90 -6.78 6.96
CA ALA A 95 -20.56 -5.35 7.07
C ALA A 95 -21.19 -4.51 5.96
N LEU A 96 -21.26 -5.07 4.74
CA LEU A 96 -21.80 -4.41 3.54
C LEU A 96 -23.30 -4.67 3.30
N GLY A 97 -23.97 -5.39 4.20
CA GLY A 97 -25.38 -5.77 4.06
C GLY A 97 -25.69 -6.68 2.86
N CYS A 98 -24.75 -7.50 2.40
CA CYS A 98 -24.92 -8.38 1.23
C CYS A 98 -24.52 -9.83 1.51
N SER A 99 -24.84 -10.72 0.56
CA SER A 99 -24.42 -12.14 0.64
C SER A 99 -22.90 -12.29 0.50
N GLU A 100 -22.37 -13.43 0.95
CA GLU A 100 -20.94 -13.75 0.84
C GLU A 100 -20.44 -13.69 -0.62
N ASP A 101 -21.21 -14.27 -1.55
CA ASP A 101 -20.87 -14.28 -2.97
C ASP A 101 -20.94 -12.88 -3.58
N ALA A 102 -21.93 -12.06 -3.18
CA ALA A 102 -22.01 -10.66 -3.61
C ALA A 102 -20.80 -9.84 -3.12
N ALA A 103 -20.35 -10.07 -1.88
CA ALA A 103 -19.14 -9.43 -1.35
C ALA A 103 -17.89 -9.82 -2.17
N ARG A 104 -17.75 -11.09 -2.56
CA ARG A 104 -16.65 -11.56 -3.40
C ARG A 104 -16.68 -10.92 -4.79
N MET A 105 -17.85 -10.85 -5.42
CA MET A 105 -18.01 -10.21 -6.72
C MET A 105 -17.69 -8.72 -6.67
N ARG A 106 -18.17 -8.00 -5.64
CA ARG A 106 -17.83 -6.59 -5.42
C ARG A 106 -16.33 -6.39 -5.21
N PHE A 107 -15.69 -7.24 -4.42
CA PHE A 107 -14.23 -7.18 -4.22
C PHE A 107 -13.47 -7.35 -5.53
N ASN A 108 -13.83 -8.34 -6.35
CA ASN A 108 -13.18 -8.57 -7.64
C ASN A 108 -13.36 -7.38 -8.58
N ARG A 109 -14.56 -6.78 -8.61
CA ARG A 109 -14.83 -5.56 -9.38
C ARG A 109 -14.00 -4.38 -8.88
N ALA A 110 -13.99 -4.13 -7.57
CA ALA A 110 -13.21 -3.05 -6.95
C ALA A 110 -11.71 -3.18 -7.26
N MET A 111 -11.15 -4.40 -7.23
CA MET A 111 -9.75 -4.64 -7.60
C MET A 111 -9.46 -4.36 -9.08
N ALA A 112 -10.42 -4.67 -9.97
CA ALA A 112 -10.30 -4.33 -11.39
C ALA A 112 -10.37 -2.81 -11.59
N SER A 113 -11.35 -2.14 -10.98
CA SER A 113 -11.49 -0.68 -10.99
C SER A 113 -10.22 0.02 -10.48
N LEU A 114 -9.60 -0.48 -9.41
CA LEU A 114 -8.32 0.04 -8.89
C LEU A 114 -7.17 -0.14 -9.88
N ALA A 115 -7.08 -1.30 -10.53
CA ALA A 115 -6.06 -1.54 -11.53
C ALA A 115 -6.21 -0.56 -12.71
N ASP A 116 -7.43 -0.41 -13.21
CA ASP A 116 -7.74 0.50 -14.32
C ASP A 116 -7.44 1.96 -13.96
N ALA A 117 -7.82 2.41 -12.76
CA ALA A 117 -7.51 3.75 -12.26
C ALA A 117 -6.00 4.00 -12.19
N VAL A 118 -5.23 3.07 -11.62
CA VAL A 118 -3.76 3.19 -11.53
C VAL A 118 -3.11 3.18 -12.92
N HIS A 119 -3.61 2.36 -13.85
CA HIS A 119 -3.13 2.34 -15.23
C HIS A 119 -3.40 3.66 -15.95
N ALA A 120 -4.60 4.23 -15.80
CA ALA A 120 -4.95 5.53 -16.37
C ALA A 120 -4.07 6.66 -15.82
N LEU A 121 -3.90 6.73 -14.49
CA LEU A 121 -3.05 7.72 -13.84
C LEU A 121 -1.60 7.67 -14.33
N ARG A 122 -1.03 6.47 -14.46
CA ARG A 122 0.33 6.30 -14.96
C ARG A 122 0.48 6.60 -16.45
N ALA A 123 -0.59 6.46 -17.23
CA ALA A 123 -0.63 6.89 -18.62
C ALA A 123 -0.84 8.41 -18.79
N GLY A 124 -1.01 9.16 -17.68
CA GLY A 124 -1.27 10.60 -17.70
C GLY A 124 -2.72 10.96 -18.02
N ALA A 125 -3.62 9.98 -18.05
CA ALA A 125 -5.05 10.21 -18.15
C ALA A 125 -5.62 10.43 -16.75
N MET A 126 -6.35 11.51 -16.55
CA MET A 126 -7.21 11.64 -15.37
C MET A 126 -8.45 10.78 -15.64
N PRO A 127 -8.65 9.65 -14.94
CA PRO A 127 -9.93 8.97 -15.03
C PRO A 127 -10.99 9.98 -14.57
N ALA A 128 -12.07 10.10 -15.34
CA ALA A 128 -13.22 10.89 -14.92
C ALA A 128 -13.60 10.39 -13.53
N ALA A 129 -13.57 11.28 -12.53
CA ALA A 129 -13.98 10.96 -11.18
C ALA A 129 -15.32 10.23 -11.30
N ALA A 130 -15.39 9.00 -10.79
CA ALA A 130 -16.65 8.27 -10.76
C ALA A 130 -17.63 9.15 -9.99
N ASP A 131 -18.56 9.75 -10.73
CA ASP A 131 -19.52 10.71 -10.20
C ASP A 131 -20.20 10.13 -8.95
N ASP A 132 -20.30 10.94 -7.90
CA ASP A 132 -21.09 10.71 -6.68
C ASP A 132 -22.61 10.66 -6.99
N ALA A 133 -23.01 9.85 -7.96
CA ALA A 133 -24.36 9.79 -8.52
C ALA A 133 -24.88 8.34 -8.51
N ALA A 134 -24.90 7.70 -7.33
CA ALA A 134 -25.78 6.55 -7.08
C ALA A 134 -26.13 6.33 -5.59
N ALA A 135 -26.04 7.37 -4.75
CA ALA A 135 -26.65 7.36 -3.43
C ALA A 135 -28.11 7.86 -3.54
N GLY A 136 -28.97 7.01 -4.09
CA GLY A 136 -30.39 7.32 -4.21
C GLY A 136 -31.13 6.22 -4.94
N ASP A 137 -32.03 5.55 -4.20
CA ASP A 137 -33.13 4.74 -4.70
C ASP A 137 -32.87 3.26 -5.05
N ALA A 138 -33.16 2.41 -4.06
CA ALA A 138 -34.05 1.26 -4.25
C ALA A 138 -34.43 0.70 -2.88
N GLY A 139 -35.41 1.33 -2.24
CA GLY A 139 -36.30 0.63 -1.32
C GLY A 139 -37.24 -0.29 -2.10
N GLY A 140 -37.48 -1.48 -1.57
CA GLY A 140 -38.39 -2.50 -2.13
C GLY A 140 -37.80 -3.87 -1.83
N GLY A 141 -38.12 -4.52 -0.71
CA GLY A 141 -39.48 -4.83 -0.29
C GLY A 141 -39.95 -6.04 -1.11
N ASP A 142 -39.44 -7.23 -0.79
CA ASP A 142 -39.97 -8.48 -1.32
C ASP A 142 -40.67 -9.25 -0.21
N GLY A 143 -41.94 -9.53 -0.46
CA GLY A 143 -42.93 -10.00 0.47
C GLY A 143 -42.70 -11.46 0.85
N ARG A 144 -42.75 -11.72 2.15
CA ARG A 144 -43.24 -12.99 2.66
C ARG A 144 -44.70 -12.77 3.02
N GLU A 145 -45.59 -13.39 2.26
CA GLU A 145 -46.86 -14.01 2.68
C GLU A 145 -47.49 -14.76 1.50
#